data_AF-A0A7S1KYS0-F1
#
_entry.id   AF-A0A7S1KYS0-F1
#
_cell.length_a   1.000
_cell.length_b   1.000
_cell.length_c   1.000
_cell.angle_alpha   90.00
_cell.angle_beta   90.00
_cell.angle_gamma   90.00
#
_symmetry.space_group_name_H-M   'P 1'
#
loop_
_entity.id
_entity.type
_entity.pdbx_description
1 polymer ?
#
loop_
_entity_poly.entity_id
_entity_poly.type
_entity_poly.pdbx_seq_one_letter_code
_entity_poly.pdbx_strand_id
1 'polypeptide(L)'
;VCMVRESSGSQNGTSICLGRQREGGASSCSRSSTCGEAASHSCKPMGELDLGAFMKDFSEQGAQVAEARPGSKRAAHWREACGLVEDLLLGLQAHLPSLRVDARLATSAQGGESSVALTVHFAQAPIVGDIATRSRVGYQLYLSQELTFWVQHPHAGDGLVLHVSGLAFVPLKETGELREQLKATLGKDFSPASTYAWWEKHKEEVCPLKSSKLRWVIESILGLRSAQAVTPQKGKEKMLWGMMHTRTITMEGFNFAEQGKAGVRVTAMARAPSTPGEEEVAAAYGELIAQMPAHELSMGEYFMPSSMNWLRMHCSRELRQPGADPSKIKKLFSAARVWGPGKDGWYQWDDTWLCVDCRDAFGRVHEQGRTVWRLPGLAAGEPAVPPSSSRSGGWKGLLGLGGL
;
A
#
# COMPACT_ATOMS: atom_id res chain seq x y z
N VAL A 1 56.15 -11.03 4.49
CA VAL A 1 56.16 -12.47 4.83
C VAL A 1 54.81 -13.05 4.44
N CYS A 2 54.81 -13.95 3.44
CA CYS A 2 53.74 -14.88 3.02
C CYS A 2 52.35 -14.29 2.65
N MET A 3 51.64 -14.74 1.62
CA MET A 3 51.86 -15.81 0.65
C MET A 3 50.97 -15.53 -0.56
N VAL A 4 51.56 -15.67 -1.75
CA VAL A 4 50.86 -15.86 -3.02
C VAL A 4 50.18 -17.23 -2.98
N ARG A 5 48.93 -17.31 -3.42
CA ARG A 5 48.33 -18.58 -3.81
C ARG A 5 47.55 -18.38 -5.10
N GLU A 6 48.15 -18.85 -6.18
CA GLU A 6 47.47 -19.14 -7.43
C GLU A 6 46.50 -20.31 -7.23
N SER A 7 45.30 -20.21 -7.80
CA SER A 7 44.54 -21.39 -8.20
C SER A 7 43.77 -21.07 -9.48
N SER A 8 44.10 -21.88 -10.47
CA SER A 8 43.59 -22.03 -11.82
C SER A 8 42.06 -22.16 -11.96
N GLY A 9 41.52 -21.45 -12.96
CA GLY A 9 40.71 -22.03 -14.03
C GLY A 9 39.23 -22.35 -13.75
N SER A 10 38.33 -21.54 -14.29
CA SER A 10 37.33 -21.99 -15.27
C SER A 10 36.63 -20.78 -15.90
N GLN A 11 36.72 -20.71 -17.22
CA GLN A 11 36.16 -19.67 -18.07
C GLN A 11 34.66 -19.92 -18.28
N ASN A 12 33.85 -18.90 -18.06
CA ASN A 12 32.61 -18.68 -18.82
C ASN A 12 32.41 -17.17 -18.93
N GLY A 13 32.94 -16.63 -20.03
CA GLY A 13 32.88 -15.22 -20.35
C GLY A 13 31.48 -14.83 -20.81
N THR A 14 30.85 -13.90 -20.10
CA THR A 14 29.77 -13.08 -20.67
C THR A 14 30.40 -11.76 -21.10
N SER A 15 30.51 -11.58 -22.42
CA SER A 15 31.00 -10.37 -23.06
C SER A 15 30.04 -9.22 -22.77
N ILE A 16 30.51 -8.20 -22.05
CA ILE A 16 29.82 -6.91 -21.93
C ILE A 16 30.37 -6.01 -23.03
N CYS A 17 29.59 -5.85 -24.10
CA CYS A 17 29.85 -4.85 -25.13
C CYS A 17 29.60 -3.45 -24.55
N LEU A 18 30.67 -2.75 -24.18
CA LEU A 18 30.63 -1.32 -23.89
C LEU A 18 30.51 -0.55 -25.22
N GLY A 19 29.28 -0.14 -25.51
CA GLY A 19 28.96 0.75 -26.62
C GLY A 19 29.47 2.17 -26.36
N ARG A 20 30.50 2.53 -27.13
CA ARG A 20 31.15 3.85 -27.19
C ARG A 20 30.15 4.90 -27.70
N GLN A 21 29.88 5.94 -26.91
CA GLN A 21 29.18 7.14 -27.37
C GLN A 21 30.02 7.84 -28.46
N ARG A 22 29.39 8.11 -29.60
CA ARG A 22 29.87 9.06 -30.61
C ARG A 22 28.86 10.20 -30.70
N GLU A 23 29.37 11.40 -30.48
CA GLU A 23 28.72 12.66 -30.79
C GLU A 23 28.57 12.84 -32.31
N GLY A 24 27.54 13.60 -32.70
CA GLY A 24 27.50 14.36 -33.94
C GLY A 24 26.46 13.89 -34.97
N GLY A 25 25.53 14.78 -35.30
CA GLY A 25 24.76 14.67 -36.54
C GLY A 25 23.40 15.35 -36.51
N ALA A 26 23.36 16.61 -36.94
CA ALA A 26 22.13 17.33 -37.27
C ALA A 26 21.50 16.84 -38.61
N SER A 27 20.26 17.30 -38.85
CA SER A 27 19.38 17.07 -40.01
C SER A 27 18.53 15.80 -39.92
N SER A 28 17.25 15.77 -40.33
CA SER A 28 16.46 16.67 -41.17
C SER A 28 14.98 16.43 -40.89
N CYS A 29 14.16 17.46 -41.12
CA CYS A 29 12.70 17.35 -41.19
C CYS A 29 12.30 16.48 -42.39
N SER A 30 11.50 15.43 -42.15
CA SER A 30 10.62 14.87 -43.18
C SER A 30 9.27 14.51 -42.57
N ARG A 31 8.25 15.25 -43.04
CA ARG A 31 6.84 14.93 -42.86
C ARG A 31 6.56 13.59 -43.55
N SER A 32 5.94 12.65 -42.85
CA SER A 32 5.07 11.67 -43.51
C SER A 32 3.80 11.54 -42.68
N SER A 33 2.74 12.06 -43.27
CA SER A 33 1.35 11.92 -42.87
C SER A 33 0.76 10.73 -43.62
N THR A 34 0.19 9.76 -42.91
CA THR A 34 -0.98 9.00 -43.40
C THR A 34 -1.68 8.29 -42.23
N CYS A 35 -3.00 8.48 -42.24
CA CYS A 35 -4.12 7.84 -41.54
C CYS A 35 -3.89 6.40 -41.02
N GLY A 36 -4.56 5.92 -39.98
CA GLY A 36 -5.69 6.47 -39.23
C GLY A 36 -6.44 5.30 -38.58
N GLU A 37 -6.35 5.18 -37.27
CA GLU A 37 -7.31 4.45 -36.46
C GLU A 37 -7.88 5.44 -35.44
N ALA A 38 -9.15 5.78 -35.62
CA ALA A 38 -9.88 6.63 -34.70
C ALA A 38 -10.08 5.86 -33.39
N ALA A 39 -9.20 6.08 -32.42
CA ALA A 39 -9.48 5.71 -31.04
C ALA A 39 -10.82 6.34 -30.65
N SER A 40 -11.81 5.51 -30.33
CA SER A 40 -13.15 5.96 -29.98
C SER A 40 -13.10 6.63 -28.60
N HIS A 41 -12.90 7.95 -28.59
CA HIS A 41 -12.89 8.73 -27.35
C HIS A 41 -14.33 9.09 -26.99
N SER A 42 -14.90 8.42 -25.99
CA SER A 42 -16.15 8.83 -25.36
C SER A 42 -15.85 9.92 -24.32
N CYS A 43 -16.05 11.19 -24.67
CA CYS A 43 -16.00 12.31 -23.73
C CYS A 43 -17.44 12.76 -23.41
N LYS A 44 -17.93 12.48 -22.20
CA LYS A 44 -19.20 13.01 -21.71
C LYS A 44 -18.96 14.38 -21.04
N PRO A 45 -19.87 15.37 -21.17
CA PRO A 45 -19.76 16.65 -20.46
C PRO A 45 -19.79 16.43 -18.93
N MET A 46 -19.20 17.35 -18.16
CA MET A 46 -19.12 17.32 -16.68
C MET A 46 -20.52 17.37 -16.01
N GLY A 47 -21.24 16.26 -16.05
CA GLY A 47 -22.37 15.97 -15.18
C GLY A 47 -21.91 15.23 -13.91
N GLU A 48 -22.87 14.81 -13.10
CA GLU A 48 -22.62 13.90 -11.98
C GLU A 48 -22.04 12.60 -12.55
N LEU A 49 -20.72 12.42 -12.40
CA LEU A 49 -19.99 11.35 -13.08
C LEU A 49 -20.17 10.04 -12.31
N ASP A 50 -20.73 9.04 -12.97
CA ASP A 50 -20.93 7.71 -12.43
C ASP A 50 -19.66 6.86 -12.63
N LEU A 51 -18.75 6.87 -11.63
CA LEU A 51 -17.57 6.00 -11.64
C LEU A 51 -17.94 4.50 -11.69
N GLY A 52 -19.13 4.11 -11.22
CA GLY A 52 -19.62 2.74 -11.30
C GLY A 52 -19.78 2.28 -12.75
N ALA A 53 -20.33 3.12 -13.61
CA ALA A 53 -20.45 2.82 -15.04
C ALA A 53 -19.08 2.66 -15.72
N PHE A 54 -18.13 3.57 -15.46
CA PHE A 54 -16.77 3.45 -15.99
C PHE A 54 -16.03 2.23 -15.46
N MET A 55 -16.24 1.87 -14.19
CA MET A 55 -15.67 0.65 -13.61
C MET A 55 -16.22 -0.62 -14.24
N LYS A 56 -17.52 -0.64 -14.54
CA LYS A 56 -18.13 -1.74 -15.28
C LYS A 56 -17.50 -1.89 -16.67
N ASP A 57 -17.40 -0.80 -17.43
CA ASP A 57 -16.81 -0.81 -18.77
C ASP A 57 -15.33 -1.22 -18.73
N PHE A 58 -14.56 -0.72 -17.75
CA PHE A 58 -13.17 -1.12 -17.52
C PHE A 58 -13.05 -2.61 -17.18
N SER A 59 -13.94 -3.13 -16.32
CA SER A 59 -13.99 -4.55 -15.95
C SER A 59 -14.24 -5.45 -17.15
N GLU A 60 -15.23 -5.12 -17.97
CA GLU A 60 -15.63 -5.89 -19.15
C GLU A 60 -14.54 -5.86 -20.23
N GLN A 61 -13.99 -4.68 -20.55
CA GLN A 61 -12.95 -4.54 -21.56
C GLN A 61 -11.61 -5.15 -21.11
N GLY A 62 -11.25 -5.00 -19.84
CA GLY A 62 -10.04 -5.62 -19.30
C GLY A 62 -10.14 -7.13 -19.20
N ALA A 63 -11.34 -7.69 -19.02
CA ALA A 63 -11.55 -9.13 -19.12
C ALA A 63 -11.23 -9.64 -20.52
N GLN A 64 -11.65 -8.91 -21.57
CA GLN A 64 -11.31 -9.26 -22.96
C GLN A 64 -9.79 -9.23 -23.20
N VAL A 65 -9.08 -8.23 -22.67
CA VAL A 65 -7.62 -8.14 -22.75
C VAL A 65 -6.93 -9.28 -21.99
N ALA A 66 -7.42 -9.61 -20.79
CA ALA A 66 -6.83 -10.64 -19.94
C ALA A 66 -7.07 -12.06 -20.48
N GLU A 67 -8.24 -12.30 -21.09
CA GLU A 67 -8.71 -13.62 -21.56
C GLU A 67 -8.39 -13.90 -23.04
N ALA A 68 -7.75 -12.97 -23.75
CA ALA A 68 -7.41 -13.13 -25.17
C ALA A 68 -6.59 -14.41 -25.50
N ARG A 69 -5.99 -15.05 -24.49
CA ARG A 69 -5.33 -16.37 -24.63
C ARG A 69 -6.17 -17.49 -24.01
N PRO A 70 -6.65 -18.47 -24.82
CA PRO A 70 -7.35 -19.65 -24.33
C PRO A 70 -6.54 -20.43 -23.28
N GLY A 71 -7.21 -20.91 -22.22
CA GLY A 71 -6.59 -21.72 -21.17
C GLY A 71 -5.79 -20.94 -20.12
N SER A 72 -5.74 -19.61 -20.21
CA SER A 72 -5.01 -18.80 -19.23
C SER A 72 -5.75 -18.72 -17.88
N LYS A 73 -5.00 -18.79 -16.77
CA LYS A 73 -5.53 -18.50 -15.42
C LYS A 73 -5.80 -17.00 -15.18
N ARG A 74 -5.69 -16.17 -16.22
CA ARG A 74 -5.69 -14.70 -16.13
C ARG A 74 -7.04 -14.11 -15.78
N ALA A 75 -8.15 -14.80 -16.05
CA ALA A 75 -9.48 -14.40 -15.59
C ALA A 75 -9.53 -14.21 -14.05
N ALA A 76 -8.87 -15.11 -13.31
CA ALA A 76 -8.77 -15.01 -11.86
C ALA A 76 -7.88 -13.82 -11.43
N HIS A 77 -6.73 -13.64 -12.09
CA HIS A 77 -5.85 -12.49 -11.82
C HIS A 77 -6.54 -11.16 -12.12
N TRP A 78 -7.28 -11.08 -13.22
CA TRP A 78 -8.03 -9.90 -13.62
C TRP A 78 -9.13 -9.56 -12.62
N ARG A 79 -9.89 -10.56 -12.14
CA ARG A 79 -10.90 -10.34 -11.10
C ARG A 79 -10.30 -9.68 -9.85
N GLU A 80 -9.13 -10.15 -9.42
CA GLU A 80 -8.44 -9.56 -8.26
C GLU A 80 -7.90 -8.14 -8.54
N ALA A 81 -7.34 -7.92 -9.73
CA ALA A 81 -6.85 -6.61 -10.16
C ALA A 81 -7.99 -5.58 -10.29
N CYS A 82 -9.06 -5.93 -11.00
CA CYS A 82 -10.23 -5.09 -11.19
C CYS A 82 -10.90 -4.77 -9.85
N GLY A 83 -11.05 -5.77 -8.96
CA GLY A 83 -11.62 -5.55 -7.63
C GLY A 83 -10.80 -4.56 -6.79
N LEU A 84 -9.47 -4.51 -6.95
CA LEU A 84 -8.63 -3.51 -6.29
C LEU A 84 -8.92 -2.10 -6.79
N VAL A 85 -9.06 -1.92 -8.10
CA VAL A 85 -9.39 -0.62 -8.71
C VAL A 85 -10.78 -0.17 -8.29
N GLU A 86 -11.76 -1.09 -8.33
CA GLU A 86 -13.15 -0.84 -7.94
C GLU A 86 -13.26 -0.40 -6.48
N ASP A 87 -12.69 -1.19 -5.56
CA ASP A 87 -12.72 -0.90 -4.12
C ASP A 87 -12.09 0.45 -3.77
N LEU A 88 -11.03 0.84 -4.48
CA LEU A 88 -10.37 2.13 -4.32
C LEU A 88 -11.24 3.28 -4.83
N LEU A 89 -11.71 3.21 -6.08
CA LEU A 89 -12.42 4.31 -6.74
C LEU A 89 -13.85 4.50 -6.19
N LEU A 90 -14.59 3.41 -5.99
CA LEU A 90 -15.94 3.51 -5.40
C LEU A 90 -15.85 3.87 -3.91
N GLY A 91 -14.81 3.42 -3.22
CA GLY A 91 -14.54 3.83 -1.85
C GLY A 91 -14.26 5.33 -1.73
N LEU A 92 -13.50 5.87 -2.69
CA LEU A 92 -13.24 7.30 -2.78
C LEU A 92 -14.54 8.11 -2.97
N GLN A 93 -15.38 7.69 -3.92
CA GLN A 93 -16.66 8.34 -4.20
C GLN A 93 -17.60 8.30 -2.98
N ALA A 94 -17.61 7.17 -2.24
CA ALA A 94 -18.43 7.02 -1.04
C ALA A 94 -18.03 8.00 0.08
N HIS A 95 -16.74 8.27 0.24
CA HIS A 95 -16.24 9.20 1.26
C HIS A 95 -16.28 10.66 0.84
N LEU A 96 -16.10 10.92 -0.46
CA LEU A 96 -16.03 12.28 -1.01
C LEU A 96 -17.07 12.44 -2.13
N PRO A 97 -18.38 12.41 -1.82
CA PRO A 97 -19.43 12.48 -2.83
C PRO A 97 -19.45 13.80 -3.62
N SER A 98 -18.92 14.88 -3.04
CA SER A 98 -18.76 16.18 -3.70
C SER A 98 -17.50 16.30 -4.56
N LEU A 99 -16.67 15.25 -4.63
CA LEU A 99 -15.46 15.24 -5.42
C LEU A 99 -15.82 15.25 -6.91
N ARG A 100 -15.43 16.32 -7.60
CA ARG A 100 -15.59 16.40 -9.05
C ARG A 100 -14.52 15.56 -9.73
N VAL A 101 -14.95 14.64 -10.57
CA VAL A 101 -14.09 13.70 -11.30
C VAL A 101 -14.44 13.69 -12.78
N ASP A 102 -13.42 13.60 -13.62
CA ASP A 102 -13.53 13.25 -15.05
C ASP A 102 -12.92 11.87 -15.24
N ALA A 103 -13.61 10.94 -15.90
CA ALA A 103 -13.08 9.60 -16.15
C ALA A 103 -13.10 9.30 -17.64
N ARG A 104 -12.04 8.64 -18.11
CA ARG A 104 -11.86 8.28 -19.50
C ARG A 104 -11.37 6.84 -19.59
N LEU A 105 -11.95 6.12 -20.54
CA LEU A 105 -11.55 4.78 -20.89
C LEU A 105 -10.92 4.81 -22.28
N ALA A 106 -9.70 4.30 -22.39
CA ALA A 106 -9.00 4.17 -23.65
C ALA A 106 -8.65 2.70 -23.90
N THR A 107 -8.89 2.24 -25.12
CA THR A 107 -8.43 0.95 -25.61
C THR A 107 -7.44 1.16 -26.74
N SER A 108 -6.41 0.33 -26.78
CA SER A 108 -5.43 0.32 -27.86
C SER A 108 -5.20 -1.10 -28.31
N ALA A 109 -5.03 -1.31 -29.61
CA ALA A 109 -4.67 -2.58 -30.23
C ALA A 109 -3.52 -2.33 -31.21
N GLN A 110 -2.33 -2.04 -30.69
CA GLN A 110 -1.15 -1.78 -31.53
C GLN A 110 -0.25 -3.01 -31.53
N GLY A 111 0.19 -3.45 -32.72
CA GLY A 111 1.17 -4.53 -32.86
C GLY A 111 0.69 -5.89 -32.35
N GLY A 112 -0.63 -6.14 -32.31
CA GLY A 112 -1.20 -7.37 -31.76
C GLY A 112 -1.34 -7.37 -30.24
N GLU A 113 -1.07 -6.23 -29.58
CA GLU A 113 -1.21 -6.09 -28.14
C GLU A 113 -2.38 -5.18 -27.81
N SER A 114 -3.39 -5.81 -27.23
CA SER A 114 -4.54 -5.09 -26.67
C SER A 114 -4.18 -4.55 -25.29
N SER A 115 -4.58 -3.31 -25.02
CA SER A 115 -4.55 -2.72 -23.69
C SER A 115 -5.85 -1.96 -23.42
N VAL A 116 -6.18 -1.85 -22.14
CA VAL A 116 -7.25 -0.97 -21.65
C VAL A 116 -6.71 -0.12 -20.52
N ALA A 117 -7.05 1.16 -20.54
CA ALA A 117 -6.62 2.15 -19.56
C ALA A 117 -7.82 2.97 -19.05
N LEU A 118 -8.01 2.99 -17.73
CA LEU A 118 -8.94 3.88 -17.04
C LEU A 118 -8.13 5.03 -16.44
N THR A 119 -8.39 6.24 -16.90
CA THR A 119 -7.81 7.48 -16.37
C THR A 119 -8.88 8.25 -15.63
N VAL A 120 -8.61 8.60 -14.37
CA VAL A 120 -9.49 9.42 -13.52
C VAL A 120 -8.75 10.71 -13.16
N HIS A 121 -9.34 11.83 -13.53
CA HIS A 121 -8.85 13.17 -13.22
C HIS A 121 -9.71 13.80 -12.12
N PHE A 122 -9.09 14.15 -11.00
CA PHE A 122 -9.73 14.80 -9.87
C PHE A 122 -9.61 16.33 -9.99
N ALA A 123 -10.71 17.06 -9.78
CA ALA A 123 -10.65 18.52 -9.75
C ALA A 123 -9.87 19.07 -8.54
N GLN A 124 -9.68 18.25 -7.51
CA GLN A 124 -8.99 18.60 -6.27
C GLN A 124 -7.98 17.49 -5.94
N ALA A 125 -6.74 17.87 -5.71
CA ALA A 125 -5.64 16.96 -5.45
C ALA A 125 -4.53 17.64 -4.61
N PRO A 126 -3.65 16.87 -3.94
CA PRO A 126 -3.71 15.41 -3.82
C PRO A 126 -4.91 14.96 -2.99
N ILE A 127 -5.39 13.74 -3.18
CA ILE A 127 -6.35 13.12 -2.26
C ILE A 127 -5.57 12.24 -1.30
N VAL A 128 -5.87 12.34 -0.01
CA VAL A 128 -5.16 11.62 1.04
C VAL A 128 -6.03 10.52 1.62
N GLY A 129 -5.49 9.30 1.67
CA GLY A 129 -6.10 8.14 2.33
C GLY A 129 -5.33 7.77 3.59
N ASP A 130 -5.98 7.87 4.75
CA ASP A 130 -5.41 7.40 6.01
C ASP A 130 -5.69 5.89 6.17
N ILE A 131 -4.63 5.07 6.09
CA ILE A 131 -4.75 3.63 6.35
C ILE A 131 -5.01 3.41 7.84
N ALA A 132 -6.13 2.77 8.10
CA ALA A 132 -6.68 2.58 9.41
C ALA A 132 -6.80 1.09 9.76
N THR A 133 -5.67 0.48 10.14
CA THR A 133 -5.60 -0.91 10.59
C THR A 133 -5.13 -0.98 12.04
N ARG A 134 -5.51 -2.00 12.83
CA ARG A 134 -4.95 -2.18 14.19
C ARG A 134 -3.43 -2.38 14.20
N SER A 135 -2.94 -3.02 13.15
CA SER A 135 -1.52 -3.26 12.88
C SER A 135 -0.78 -2.02 12.36
N ARG A 136 -1.54 -0.94 12.07
CA ARG A 136 -1.17 0.38 11.56
C ARG A 136 -0.01 0.35 10.57
N VAL A 137 -0.33 0.62 9.30
CA VAL A 137 0.69 0.86 8.28
C VAL A 137 1.16 2.31 8.43
N GLY A 138 2.47 2.53 8.59
CA GLY A 138 3.10 3.84 8.79
C GLY A 138 3.11 4.76 7.55
N TYR A 139 2.09 4.65 6.71
CA TYR A 139 1.94 5.34 5.44
C TYR A 139 0.55 5.97 5.31
N GLN A 140 0.49 7.00 4.47
CA GLN A 140 -0.73 7.57 3.91
C GLN A 140 -0.76 7.29 2.41
N LEU A 141 -1.94 6.99 1.86
CA LEU A 141 -2.15 6.94 0.42
C LEU A 141 -2.27 8.36 -0.10
N TYR A 142 -1.62 8.64 -1.22
CA TYR A 142 -1.72 9.89 -1.95
C TYR A 142 -2.15 9.56 -3.38
N LEU A 143 -3.26 10.13 -3.82
CA LEU A 143 -3.68 10.12 -5.21
C LEU A 143 -3.33 11.49 -5.81
N SER A 144 -2.60 11.51 -6.92
CA SER A 144 -2.36 12.74 -7.67
C SER A 144 -3.61 13.22 -8.39
N GLN A 145 -3.51 14.38 -9.05
CA GLN A 145 -4.60 14.95 -9.84
C GLN A 145 -5.10 14.00 -10.93
N GLU A 146 -4.20 13.24 -11.55
CA GLU A 146 -4.53 12.19 -12.50
C GLU A 146 -4.12 10.84 -11.91
N LEU A 147 -5.04 9.87 -11.91
CA LEU A 147 -4.83 8.49 -11.50
C LEU A 147 -5.19 7.58 -12.68
N THR A 148 -4.23 6.80 -13.14
CA THR A 148 -4.41 5.92 -14.30
C THR A 148 -4.13 4.49 -13.90
N PHE A 149 -5.04 3.60 -14.28
CA PHE A 149 -4.87 2.16 -14.21
C PHE A 149 -4.89 1.61 -15.63
N TRP A 150 -3.93 0.77 -15.98
CA TRP A 150 -4.00 0.09 -17.27
C TRP A 150 -3.48 -1.33 -17.18
N VAL A 151 -4.06 -2.18 -18.00
CA VAL A 151 -3.58 -3.54 -18.22
C VAL A 151 -3.18 -3.67 -19.68
N GLN A 152 -1.99 -4.21 -19.90
CA GLN A 152 -1.51 -4.59 -21.21
C GLN A 152 -1.40 -6.11 -21.25
N HIS A 153 -1.62 -6.68 -22.43
CA HIS A 153 -1.30 -8.08 -22.65
C HIS A 153 0.20 -8.33 -22.37
N PRO A 154 0.58 -9.16 -21.38
CA PRO A 154 1.99 -9.34 -21.04
C PRO A 154 2.73 -10.09 -22.16
N HIS A 155 3.93 -9.62 -22.49
CA HIS A 155 4.78 -10.24 -23.52
C HIS A 155 5.22 -11.67 -23.15
N ALA A 156 5.36 -11.99 -21.85
CA ALA A 156 5.75 -13.32 -21.36
C ALA A 156 5.19 -13.64 -19.96
N GLY A 157 4.84 -14.91 -19.71
CA GLY A 157 4.42 -15.43 -18.41
C GLY A 157 2.90 -15.53 -18.17
N ASP A 158 2.56 -16.22 -17.07
CA ASP A 158 1.17 -16.46 -16.65
C ASP A 158 0.59 -15.36 -15.75
N GLY A 159 1.42 -14.41 -15.31
CA GLY A 159 1.00 -13.29 -14.48
C GLY A 159 0.19 -12.23 -15.22
N LEU A 160 -0.42 -11.33 -14.47
CA LEU A 160 -1.09 -10.12 -14.95
C LEU A 160 -0.51 -8.92 -14.23
N VAL A 161 -0.09 -7.90 -14.98
CA VAL A 161 0.38 -6.64 -14.41
C VAL A 161 -0.69 -5.59 -14.61
N LEU A 162 -1.23 -5.09 -13.51
CA LEU A 162 -2.04 -3.87 -13.48
C LEU A 162 -1.09 -2.71 -13.23
N HIS A 163 -0.76 -1.98 -14.28
CA HIS A 163 0.03 -0.78 -14.15
C HIS A 163 -0.79 0.34 -13.51
N VAL A 164 -0.11 1.21 -12.77
CA VAL A 164 -0.72 2.36 -12.11
C VAL A 164 0.19 3.58 -12.20
N SER A 165 -0.39 4.75 -12.42
CA SER A 165 0.28 6.04 -12.25
C SER A 165 -0.56 6.95 -11.38
N GLY A 166 0.09 7.77 -10.56
CA GLY A 166 -0.59 8.71 -9.69
C GLY A 166 -1.02 8.17 -8.33
N LEU A 167 -0.58 6.96 -7.97
CA LEU A 167 -0.73 6.38 -6.63
C LEU A 167 0.62 6.37 -5.92
N ALA A 168 0.68 6.95 -4.73
CA ALA A 168 1.86 6.93 -3.88
C ALA A 168 1.52 6.59 -2.44
N PHE A 169 2.48 5.99 -1.74
CA PHE A 169 2.44 5.80 -0.30
C PHE A 169 3.50 6.67 0.33
N VAL A 170 3.04 7.68 1.07
CA VAL A 170 3.90 8.67 1.71
C VAL A 170 4.02 8.29 3.18
N PRO A 171 5.24 8.12 3.73
CA PRO A 171 5.42 7.95 5.16
C PRO A 171 4.74 9.06 5.95
N LEU A 172 4.37 8.79 7.20
CA LEU A 172 3.90 9.84 8.10
C LEU A 172 4.96 10.96 8.18
N LYS A 173 4.50 12.22 8.16
CA LYS A 173 5.40 13.38 8.14
C LYS A 173 6.39 13.33 9.32
N GLU A 174 5.90 12.97 10.51
CA GLU A 174 6.70 12.86 11.73
C GLU A 174 7.83 11.84 11.60
N THR A 175 7.71 10.84 10.72
CA THR A 175 8.76 9.84 10.49
C THR A 175 10.04 10.47 9.94
N GLY A 176 9.90 11.34 8.93
CA GLY A 176 11.05 12.02 8.33
C GLY A 176 11.65 13.03 9.32
N GLU A 177 10.81 13.84 9.96
CA GLU A 177 11.23 14.84 10.95
C GLU A 177 11.99 14.19 12.12
N LEU A 178 11.44 13.11 12.68
CA LEU A 178 12.08 12.38 13.78
C LEU A 178 13.40 11.74 13.35
N ARG A 179 13.47 11.15 12.14
CA ARG A 179 14.72 10.57 11.64
C ARG A 179 15.83 11.62 11.53
N GLU A 180 15.55 12.77 10.93
CA GLU A 180 16.57 13.83 10.78
C GLU A 180 16.99 14.41 12.14
N GLN A 181 16.04 14.59 13.06
CA GLN A 181 16.35 14.99 14.44
C GLN A 181 17.26 13.99 15.15
N LEU A 182 16.96 12.69 15.04
CA LEU A 182 17.76 11.62 15.63
C LEU A 182 19.15 11.54 15.02
N LYS A 183 19.27 11.67 13.69
CA LYS A 183 20.58 11.73 13.01
C LYS A 183 21.41 12.90 13.53
N ALA A 184 20.82 14.09 13.65
CA ALA A 184 21.50 15.27 14.18
C ALA A 184 21.90 15.11 15.66
N THR A 185 21.05 14.47 16.47
CA THR A 185 21.25 14.33 17.91
C THR A 185 22.24 13.21 18.26
N LEU A 186 22.15 12.06 17.59
CA LEU A 186 22.95 10.87 17.89
C LEU A 186 24.23 10.81 17.06
N GLY A 187 24.29 11.48 15.91
CA GLY A 187 25.48 11.54 15.05
C GLY A 187 26.00 10.15 14.69
N LYS A 188 27.25 9.85 15.08
CA LYS A 188 27.89 8.56 14.83
C LYS A 188 27.25 7.39 15.59
N ASP A 189 26.53 7.69 16.67
CA ASP A 189 25.83 6.69 17.46
C ASP A 189 24.43 6.42 16.93
N PHE A 190 24.02 6.96 15.77
CA PHE A 190 22.71 6.70 15.16
C PHE A 190 22.55 5.23 14.76
N SER A 191 21.92 4.44 15.63
CA SER A 191 21.74 3.00 15.51
C SER A 191 20.34 2.59 15.98
N PRO A 192 19.86 1.37 15.70
CA PRO A 192 18.56 0.91 16.19
C PRO A 192 18.39 1.03 17.72
N ALA A 193 19.41 0.60 18.47
CA ALA A 193 19.36 0.57 19.94
C ALA A 193 19.36 1.98 20.55
N SER A 194 20.28 2.84 20.13
CA SER A 194 20.36 4.23 20.61
C SER A 194 19.15 5.06 20.21
N THR A 195 18.63 4.84 18.99
CA THR A 195 17.40 5.49 18.49
C THR A 195 16.21 5.15 19.37
N TYR A 196 16.00 3.86 19.67
CA TYR A 196 14.89 3.43 20.50
C TYR A 196 15.03 3.93 21.95
N ALA A 197 16.23 3.82 22.54
CA ALA A 197 16.49 4.31 23.89
C ALA A 197 16.24 5.82 24.01
N TRP A 198 16.69 6.60 23.03
CA TRP A 198 16.44 8.03 22.97
C TRP A 198 14.95 8.32 22.82
N TRP A 199 14.28 7.66 21.88
CA TRP A 199 12.85 7.87 21.64
C TRP A 199 12.02 7.53 22.87
N GLU A 200 12.27 6.41 23.55
CA GLU A 200 11.57 6.03 24.78
C GLU A 200 11.60 7.16 25.85
N LYS A 201 12.74 7.84 25.97
CA LYS A 201 12.93 8.94 26.93
C LYS A 201 12.23 10.25 26.51
N HIS A 202 12.08 10.52 25.21
CA HIS A 202 11.62 11.83 24.70
C HIS A 202 10.31 11.78 23.91
N LYS A 203 9.70 10.60 23.73
CA LYS A 203 8.51 10.41 22.87
C LYS A 203 7.33 11.30 23.23
N GLU A 204 7.14 11.66 24.49
CA GLU A 204 6.05 12.54 24.91
C GLU A 204 6.27 14.00 24.46
N GLU A 205 7.52 14.41 24.25
CA GLU A 205 7.88 15.73 23.72
C GLU A 205 7.83 15.76 22.20
N VAL A 206 8.50 14.81 21.53
CA VAL A 206 8.66 14.84 20.07
C VAL A 206 7.50 14.20 19.29
N CYS A 207 6.77 13.28 19.92
CA CYS A 207 5.62 12.61 19.32
C CYS A 207 4.48 12.50 20.34
N PRO A 208 3.90 13.63 20.78
CA PRO A 208 2.90 13.61 21.85
C PRO A 208 1.72 12.71 21.51
N LEU A 209 1.28 11.90 22.47
CA LEU A 209 0.23 10.91 22.27
C LEU A 209 -1.13 11.50 21.90
N LYS A 210 -1.35 12.80 22.11
CA LYS A 210 -2.61 13.48 21.75
C LYS A 210 -2.68 13.92 20.29
N SER A 211 -1.56 13.95 19.57
CA SER A 211 -1.48 14.60 18.25
C SER A 211 -0.58 13.89 17.25
N SER A 212 0.27 12.96 17.68
CA SER A 212 1.20 12.26 16.78
C SER A 212 0.60 10.96 16.28
N LYS A 213 0.36 10.89 14.97
CA LYS A 213 -0.09 9.65 14.32
C LYS A 213 1.00 8.60 14.36
N LEU A 214 2.27 8.99 14.21
CA LEU A 214 3.41 8.08 14.36
C LEU A 214 3.42 7.41 15.74
N ARG A 215 3.16 8.17 16.81
CA ARG A 215 3.03 7.64 18.17
C ARG A 215 1.93 6.58 18.25
N TRP A 216 0.75 6.84 17.67
CA TRP A 216 -0.36 5.89 17.63
C TRP A 216 -0.03 4.62 16.88
N VAL A 217 0.67 4.71 15.75
CA VAL A 217 1.14 3.54 14.99
C VAL A 217 2.06 2.66 15.82
N ILE A 218 2.99 3.27 16.56
CA ILE A 218 3.92 2.54 17.41
C ILE A 218 3.19 1.92 18.61
N GLU A 219 2.32 2.67 19.28
CA GLU A 219 1.55 2.19 20.43
C GLU A 219 0.47 1.16 20.07
N SER A 220 -0.01 1.12 18.82
CA SER A 220 -0.95 0.08 18.39
C SER A 220 -0.30 -1.31 18.33
N ILE A 221 1.03 -1.36 18.29
CA ILE A 221 1.82 -2.58 18.31
C ILE A 221 2.42 -2.77 19.69
N LEU A 222 3.23 -1.79 20.13
CA LEU A 222 3.99 -1.89 21.37
C LEU A 222 3.21 -1.51 22.61
N GLY A 223 2.02 -0.91 22.52
CA GLY A 223 1.16 -0.62 23.67
C GLY A 223 0.28 -1.82 24.07
N LEU A 224 0.21 -2.85 23.23
CA LEU A 224 -0.53 -4.08 23.53
C LEU A 224 0.25 -4.92 24.54
N ARG A 225 -0.32 -5.17 25.73
CA ARG A 225 0.33 -5.98 26.78
C ARG A 225 0.80 -7.35 26.28
N SER A 226 0.00 -7.99 25.41
CA SER A 226 0.35 -9.29 24.82
C SER A 226 1.57 -9.19 23.90
N ALA A 227 1.64 -8.17 23.05
CA ALA A 227 2.80 -7.93 22.20
C ALA A 227 4.02 -7.55 23.02
N GLN A 228 3.87 -6.70 24.05
CA GLN A 228 4.97 -6.33 24.95
C GLN A 228 5.58 -7.53 25.66
N ALA A 229 4.75 -8.48 26.10
CA ALA A 229 5.19 -9.66 26.84
C ALA A 229 6.06 -10.60 26.01
N VAL A 230 5.87 -10.62 24.68
CA VAL A 230 6.56 -11.55 23.78
C VAL A 230 7.56 -10.88 22.84
N THR A 231 7.52 -9.56 22.71
CA THR A 231 8.43 -8.81 21.83
C THR A 231 9.70 -8.46 22.59
N PRO A 232 10.85 -9.09 22.27
CA PRO A 232 12.11 -8.77 22.92
C PRO A 232 12.53 -7.33 22.60
N GLN A 233 13.42 -6.78 23.43
CA GLN A 233 13.92 -5.42 23.28
C GLN A 233 14.45 -5.12 21.87
N LYS A 234 15.25 -6.03 21.31
CA LYS A 234 15.74 -5.96 19.92
C LYS A 234 14.62 -5.90 18.87
N GLY A 235 13.48 -6.54 19.13
CA GLY A 235 12.31 -6.48 18.25
C GLY A 235 11.67 -5.09 18.26
N LYS A 236 11.59 -4.44 19.44
CA LYS A 236 11.08 -3.06 19.57
C LYS A 236 11.99 -2.05 18.86
N GLU A 237 13.30 -2.21 19.03
CA GLU A 237 14.32 -1.41 18.35
C GLU A 237 14.19 -1.51 16.83
N LYS A 238 14.15 -2.73 16.30
CA LYS A 238 13.94 -2.99 14.86
C LYS A 238 12.64 -2.42 14.34
N MET A 239 11.55 -2.50 15.11
CA MET A 239 10.26 -1.99 14.69
C MET A 239 10.28 -0.47 14.51
N LEU A 240 10.78 0.28 15.51
CA LEU A 240 10.95 1.73 15.40
C LEU A 240 11.92 2.07 14.26
N TRP A 241 13.04 1.35 14.17
CA TRP A 241 14.04 1.55 13.12
C TRP A 241 13.45 1.38 11.71
N GLY A 242 12.63 0.33 11.51
CA GLY A 242 11.93 0.10 10.26
C GLY A 242 10.95 1.20 9.90
N MET A 243 10.22 1.74 10.89
CA MET A 243 9.33 2.89 10.68
C MET A 243 10.14 4.13 10.23
N MET A 244 11.29 4.40 10.87
CA MET A 244 12.15 5.55 10.53
C MET A 244 12.77 5.42 9.13
N HIS A 245 13.00 4.20 8.66
CA HIS A 245 13.56 3.93 7.34
C HIS A 245 12.48 3.61 6.28
N THR A 246 11.30 4.20 6.43
CA THR A 246 10.31 4.23 5.35
C THR A 246 10.58 5.41 4.41
N ARG A 247 10.26 5.24 3.13
CA ARG A 247 10.40 6.26 2.08
C ARG A 247 9.10 6.38 1.30
N THR A 248 8.92 7.46 0.55
CA THR A 248 7.82 7.52 -0.41
C THR A 248 7.93 6.39 -1.43
N ILE A 249 6.85 5.63 -1.58
CA ILE A 249 6.73 4.55 -2.55
C ILE A 249 5.75 5.00 -3.63
N THR A 250 6.28 5.44 -4.77
CA THR A 250 5.47 5.72 -5.96
C THR A 250 5.19 4.41 -6.67
N MET A 251 3.93 4.04 -6.80
CA MET A 251 3.52 2.80 -7.44
C MET A 251 3.59 2.93 -8.96
N GLU A 252 4.08 1.89 -9.61
CA GLU A 252 4.10 1.73 -11.07
C GLU A 252 3.22 0.56 -11.52
N GLY A 253 2.94 -0.39 -10.63
CA GLY A 253 2.03 -1.49 -10.93
C GLY A 253 1.84 -2.49 -9.80
N PHE A 254 0.94 -3.42 -10.04
CA PHE A 254 0.66 -4.60 -9.22
C PHE A 254 0.77 -5.83 -10.11
N ASN A 255 1.67 -6.75 -9.76
CA ASN A 255 1.83 -8.01 -10.45
C ASN A 255 1.05 -9.11 -9.71
N PHE A 256 0.06 -9.68 -10.38
CA PHE A 256 -0.76 -10.78 -9.91
C PHE A 256 -0.29 -12.08 -10.56
N ALA A 257 0.12 -13.05 -9.74
CA ALA A 257 0.59 -14.34 -10.24
C ALA A 257 0.20 -15.49 -9.32
N GLU A 258 -0.02 -16.66 -9.91
CA GLU A 258 -0.24 -17.90 -9.17
C GLU A 258 1.07 -18.36 -8.50
N GLN A 259 1.01 -18.65 -7.20
CA GLN A 259 2.18 -19.12 -6.42
C GLN A 259 1.88 -20.45 -5.72
N GLY A 260 1.77 -21.52 -6.51
CA GLY A 260 1.59 -22.89 -6.00
C GLY A 260 0.35 -23.03 -5.12
N LYS A 261 0.49 -23.63 -3.93
CA LYS A 261 -0.61 -23.82 -2.97
C LYS A 261 -1.15 -22.51 -2.39
N ALA A 262 -0.43 -21.40 -2.56
CA ALA A 262 -0.89 -20.10 -2.10
C ALA A 262 -1.99 -19.53 -3.02
N GLY A 263 -2.12 -20.01 -4.26
CA GLY A 263 -3.01 -19.43 -5.26
C GLY A 263 -2.50 -18.07 -5.74
N VAL A 264 -3.43 -17.18 -6.12
CA VAL A 264 -3.09 -15.84 -6.63
C VAL A 264 -2.46 -14.99 -5.53
N ARG A 265 -1.32 -14.37 -5.85
CA ARG A 265 -0.59 -13.44 -4.99
C ARG A 265 -0.27 -12.16 -5.73
N VAL A 266 -0.19 -11.06 -4.98
CA VAL A 266 0.12 -9.73 -5.49
C VAL A 266 1.45 -9.23 -4.96
N THR A 267 2.27 -8.68 -5.86
CA THR A 267 3.50 -7.93 -5.53
C THR A 267 3.45 -6.55 -6.16
N ALA A 268 3.96 -5.54 -5.46
CA ALA A 268 4.05 -4.18 -5.95
C ALA A 268 5.27 -4.00 -6.87
N MET A 269 5.07 -3.22 -7.93
CA MET A 269 6.13 -2.57 -8.68
C MET A 269 6.15 -1.11 -8.26
N ALA A 270 7.31 -0.64 -7.79
CA ALA A 270 7.48 0.71 -7.32
C ALA A 270 8.67 1.36 -7.98
N ARG A 271 8.58 2.66 -8.19
CA ARG A 271 9.66 3.49 -8.71
C ARG A 271 10.92 3.27 -7.87
N ALA A 272 12.04 3.10 -8.58
CA ALA A 272 13.35 3.08 -7.97
C ALA A 272 13.59 4.38 -7.17
N PRO A 273 14.35 4.32 -6.06
CA PRO A 273 14.87 5.52 -5.42
C PRO A 273 15.54 6.44 -6.46
N SER A 274 15.30 7.73 -6.34
CA SER A 274 15.76 8.73 -7.33
C SER A 274 16.74 9.75 -6.77
N THR A 275 16.93 9.74 -5.45
CA THR A 275 17.85 10.63 -4.75
C THR A 275 18.74 9.82 -3.83
N PRO A 276 19.97 10.29 -3.52
CA PRO A 276 20.86 9.59 -2.61
C PRO A 276 20.25 9.33 -1.22
N GLY A 277 19.42 10.26 -0.72
CA GLY A 277 18.72 10.06 0.55
C GLY A 277 17.64 8.97 0.49
N GLU A 278 16.90 8.87 -0.62
CA GLU A 278 15.95 7.77 -0.83
C GLU A 278 16.66 6.42 -0.97
N GLU A 279 17.82 6.38 -1.62
CA GLU A 279 18.65 5.18 -1.78
C GLU A 279 19.18 4.68 -0.43
N GLU A 280 19.72 5.57 0.40
CA GLU A 280 20.20 5.26 1.76
C GLU A 280 19.07 4.64 2.60
N VAL A 281 17.90 5.27 2.60
CA VAL A 281 16.72 4.79 3.33
C VAL A 281 16.25 3.43 2.80
N ALA A 282 16.19 3.27 1.48
CA ALA A 282 15.79 2.01 0.85
C ALA A 282 16.78 0.87 1.17
N ALA A 283 18.08 1.15 1.17
CA ALA A 283 19.11 0.18 1.50
C ALA A 283 19.02 -0.27 2.96
N ALA A 284 18.89 0.69 3.90
CA ALA A 284 18.73 0.39 5.32
C ALA A 284 17.45 -0.42 5.60
N TYR A 285 16.35 -0.11 4.92
CA TYR A 285 15.11 -0.87 5.02
C TYR A 285 15.28 -2.28 4.45
N GLY A 286 15.88 -2.41 3.26
CA GLY A 286 16.13 -3.71 2.62
C GLY A 286 17.01 -4.63 3.47
N GLU A 287 18.06 -4.08 4.09
CA GLU A 287 18.91 -4.82 5.03
C GLU A 287 18.12 -5.33 6.23
N LEU A 288 17.29 -4.47 6.84
CA LEU A 288 16.42 -4.86 7.96
C LEU A 288 15.51 -6.04 7.60
N ILE A 289 14.87 -5.98 6.42
CA ILE A 289 13.97 -7.03 5.94
C ILE A 289 14.72 -8.33 5.64
N ALA A 290 15.88 -8.24 4.99
CA ALA A 290 16.71 -9.41 4.67
C ALA A 290 17.21 -10.14 5.93
N GLN A 291 17.36 -9.43 7.05
CA GLN A 291 17.80 -9.97 8.34
C GLN A 291 16.65 -10.43 9.25
N MET A 292 15.40 -10.40 8.78
CA MET A 292 14.25 -10.77 9.60
C MET A 292 14.18 -12.30 9.79
N PRO A 293 14.37 -12.83 11.02
CA PRO A 293 14.28 -14.26 11.28
C PRO A 293 12.83 -14.76 11.18
N ALA A 294 12.66 -16.05 10.91
CA ALA A 294 11.35 -16.69 10.77
C ALA A 294 10.42 -16.44 11.98
N HIS A 295 10.95 -16.42 13.21
CA HIS A 295 10.16 -16.14 14.41
C HIS A 295 9.58 -14.71 14.41
N GLU A 296 10.33 -13.71 13.93
CA GLU A 296 9.84 -12.33 13.85
C GLU A 296 8.71 -12.23 12.82
N LEU A 297 8.85 -12.94 11.69
CA LEU A 297 7.79 -13.05 10.68
C LEU A 297 6.52 -13.69 11.25
N SER A 298 6.65 -14.78 12.01
CA SER A 298 5.51 -15.44 12.65
C SER A 298 4.80 -14.56 13.68
N MET A 299 5.56 -13.82 14.49
CA MET A 299 4.97 -12.84 15.42
C MET A 299 4.28 -11.70 14.67
N GLY A 300 4.91 -11.20 13.60
CA GLY A 300 4.34 -10.18 12.73
C GLY A 300 3.00 -10.61 12.14
N GLU A 301 2.86 -11.84 11.67
CA GLU A 301 1.57 -12.33 11.14
C GLU A 301 0.47 -12.34 12.20
N TYR A 302 0.83 -12.63 13.45
CA TYR A 302 -0.12 -12.72 14.55
C TYR A 302 -0.57 -11.34 15.04
N PHE A 303 0.37 -10.43 15.30
CA PHE A 303 0.06 -9.10 15.85
C PHE A 303 -0.23 -8.06 14.78
N MET A 304 0.34 -8.22 13.59
CA MET A 304 0.37 -7.21 12.54
C MET A 304 -0.03 -7.71 11.14
N PRO A 305 -1.15 -8.45 10.98
CA PRO A 305 -1.45 -9.15 9.72
C PRO A 305 -1.55 -8.25 8.49
N SER A 306 -2.09 -7.03 8.63
CA SER A 306 -2.16 -6.07 7.50
C SER A 306 -0.78 -5.53 7.12
N SER A 307 0.04 -5.17 8.11
CA SER A 307 1.41 -4.68 7.87
C SER A 307 2.32 -5.77 7.31
N MET A 308 2.08 -7.04 7.64
CA MET A 308 2.79 -8.15 7.02
C MET A 308 2.34 -8.43 5.59
N ASN A 309 1.04 -8.32 5.27
CA ASN A 309 0.58 -8.39 3.88
C ASN A 309 1.15 -7.22 3.07
N TRP A 310 1.16 -6.02 3.63
CA TRP A 310 1.84 -4.86 3.07
C TRP A 310 3.32 -5.16 2.79
N LEU A 311 4.04 -5.69 3.77
CA LEU A 311 5.44 -6.04 3.62
C LEU A 311 5.67 -7.12 2.55
N ARG A 312 4.83 -8.16 2.48
CA ARG A 312 4.90 -9.18 1.41
C ARG A 312 4.64 -8.61 0.03
N MET A 313 3.74 -7.63 -0.08
CA MET A 313 3.48 -6.97 -1.35
C MET A 313 4.75 -6.30 -1.88
N HIS A 314 5.53 -5.64 -1.01
CA HIS A 314 6.72 -4.89 -1.42
C HIS A 314 8.04 -5.68 -1.39
N CYS A 315 8.14 -6.69 -0.52
CA CYS A 315 9.41 -7.33 -0.17
C CYS A 315 9.33 -8.87 -0.11
N SER A 316 8.37 -9.49 -0.80
CA SER A 316 8.20 -10.96 -0.78
C SER A 316 9.47 -11.71 -1.20
N ARG A 317 10.21 -11.18 -2.19
CA ARG A 317 11.45 -11.79 -2.68
C ARG A 317 12.53 -11.81 -1.61
N GLU A 318 12.77 -10.67 -0.96
CA GLU A 318 13.73 -10.49 0.13
C GLU A 318 13.36 -11.38 1.32
N LEU A 319 12.06 -11.45 1.62
CA LEU A 319 11.51 -12.30 2.68
C LEU A 319 11.52 -13.81 2.35
N ARG A 320 11.72 -14.18 1.07
CA ARG A 320 11.54 -15.56 0.57
C ARG A 320 10.16 -16.12 0.94
N GLN A 321 9.14 -15.26 0.92
CA GLN A 321 7.75 -15.62 1.18
C GLN A 321 6.91 -15.41 -0.08
N PRO A 322 5.72 -16.04 -0.16
CA PRO A 322 4.75 -15.67 -1.17
C PRO A 322 4.42 -14.17 -1.12
N GLY A 323 3.91 -13.65 -2.25
CA GLY A 323 3.35 -12.29 -2.31
C GLY A 323 2.20 -12.08 -1.33
N ALA A 324 1.60 -10.89 -1.34
CA ALA A 324 0.46 -10.60 -0.49
C ALA A 324 -0.81 -11.32 -0.97
N ASP A 325 -1.74 -11.54 -0.05
CA ASP A 325 -3.09 -11.98 -0.39
C ASP A 325 -3.86 -10.81 -1.03
N PRO A 326 -4.33 -10.92 -2.29
CA PRO A 326 -5.06 -9.85 -2.96
C PRO A 326 -6.27 -9.35 -2.16
N SER A 327 -7.01 -10.24 -1.50
CA SER A 327 -8.18 -9.84 -0.69
C SER A 327 -7.80 -8.91 0.46
N LYS A 328 -6.64 -9.12 1.08
CA LYS A 328 -6.15 -8.29 2.18
C LYS A 328 -5.64 -6.94 1.68
N ILE A 329 -5.05 -6.89 0.49
CA ILE A 329 -4.62 -5.64 -0.15
C ILE A 329 -5.82 -4.82 -0.63
N LYS A 330 -6.80 -5.45 -1.28
CA LYS A 330 -8.08 -4.80 -1.65
C LYS A 330 -8.75 -4.16 -0.44
N LYS A 331 -8.89 -4.93 0.64
CA LYS A 331 -9.43 -4.45 1.92
C LYS A 331 -8.62 -3.30 2.52
N LEU A 332 -7.31 -3.26 2.30
CA LEU A 332 -6.45 -2.17 2.76
C LEU A 332 -6.81 -0.85 2.05
N PHE A 333 -7.12 -0.90 0.75
CA PHE A 333 -7.41 0.28 -0.08
C PHE A 333 -8.90 0.65 -0.12
N SER A 334 -9.79 -0.27 0.26
CA SER A 334 -11.21 0.00 0.29
C SER A 334 -11.59 0.97 1.42
N ALA A 335 -12.64 1.74 1.18
CA ALA A 335 -13.14 2.75 2.10
C ALA A 335 -13.69 2.15 3.41
N ALA A 336 -13.26 2.70 4.54
CA ALA A 336 -13.78 2.37 5.86
C ALA A 336 -15.24 2.83 6.00
N ARG A 337 -16.15 1.97 6.47
CA ARG A 337 -17.57 2.38 6.65
C ARG A 337 -17.81 3.04 8.00
N VAL A 338 -17.02 2.67 8.99
CA VAL A 338 -17.09 3.16 10.36
C VAL A 338 -15.66 3.44 10.81
N TRP A 339 -15.42 4.67 11.25
CA TRP A 339 -14.17 5.12 11.87
C TRP A 339 -14.51 6.08 13.01
N GLY A 340 -13.48 6.51 13.73
CA GLY A 340 -13.61 7.38 14.89
C GLY A 340 -12.65 6.95 16.01
N PRO A 341 -12.52 7.81 17.03
CA PRO A 341 -11.74 7.52 18.22
C PRO A 341 -12.37 6.39 19.04
N GLY A 342 -11.53 5.66 19.77
CA GLY A 342 -12.05 4.79 20.82
C GLY A 342 -12.47 5.57 22.07
N LYS A 343 -12.95 4.87 23.09
CA LYS A 343 -13.64 5.50 24.22
C LYS A 343 -12.73 5.88 25.40
N ASP A 344 -11.53 5.32 25.46
CA ASP A 344 -10.62 5.39 26.61
C ASP A 344 -9.16 5.22 26.17
N GLY A 345 -8.22 5.12 27.11
CA GLY A 345 -6.80 4.90 26.81
C GLY A 345 -6.20 5.92 25.84
N TRP A 346 -5.27 5.47 24.99
CA TRP A 346 -4.63 6.35 24.01
C TRP A 346 -5.39 6.47 22.69
N TYR A 347 -6.17 5.45 22.38
CA TYR A 347 -6.95 5.38 21.15
C TYR A 347 -8.13 6.36 21.11
N GLN A 348 -8.43 7.04 22.21
CA GLN A 348 -9.35 8.19 22.22
C GLN A 348 -8.85 9.38 21.39
N TRP A 349 -7.54 9.43 21.08
CA TRP A 349 -6.95 10.48 20.26
C TRP A 349 -6.79 10.07 18.79
N ASP A 350 -7.05 8.81 18.46
CA ASP A 350 -6.89 8.27 17.11
C ASP A 350 -8.24 8.15 16.42
N ASP A 351 -8.58 9.13 15.59
CA ASP A 351 -9.85 9.20 14.83
C ASP A 351 -10.07 8.03 13.85
N THR A 352 -9.11 7.12 13.75
CA THR A 352 -9.19 5.95 12.89
C THR A 352 -9.19 4.64 13.67
N TRP A 353 -9.33 4.67 15.00
CA TRP A 353 -9.30 3.48 15.87
C TRP A 353 -10.45 2.50 15.60
N LEU A 354 -11.65 3.01 15.36
CA LEU A 354 -12.83 2.17 15.13
C LEU A 354 -12.91 1.54 13.73
N CYS A 355 -11.90 1.79 12.88
CA CYS A 355 -11.80 1.18 11.56
C CYS A 355 -11.31 -0.28 11.65
N VAL A 356 -12.17 -1.14 12.21
CA VAL A 356 -11.91 -2.56 12.47
C VAL A 356 -13.11 -3.38 12.05
N ASP A 357 -12.92 -4.66 11.72
CA ASP A 357 -14.08 -5.51 11.46
C ASP A 357 -14.97 -5.57 12.71
N CYS A 358 -16.27 -5.40 12.51
CA CYS A 358 -17.23 -5.49 13.59
C CYS A 358 -17.75 -6.93 13.70
N ARG A 359 -18.14 -7.32 14.92
CA ARG A 359 -18.86 -8.57 15.15
C ARG A 359 -20.29 -8.25 15.52
N ASP A 360 -21.24 -8.96 14.92
CA ASP A 360 -22.62 -8.86 15.37
C ASP A 360 -22.84 -9.60 16.69
N ALA A 361 -24.08 -9.54 17.20
CA ALA A 361 -24.47 -10.21 18.44
C ALA A 361 -24.28 -11.73 18.42
N PHE A 362 -24.15 -12.34 17.22
CA PHE A 362 -23.90 -13.77 17.04
C PHE A 362 -22.41 -14.08 16.80
N GLY A 363 -21.54 -13.08 16.93
CA GLY A 363 -20.10 -13.21 16.73
C GLY A 363 -19.68 -13.31 15.26
N ARG A 364 -20.59 -13.11 14.30
CA ARG A 364 -20.23 -13.12 12.86
C ARG A 364 -19.46 -11.85 12.55
N VAL A 365 -18.34 -12.01 11.84
CA VAL A 365 -17.46 -10.91 11.45
C VAL A 365 -18.01 -10.24 10.21
N HIS A 366 -18.27 -8.94 10.31
CA HIS A 366 -18.63 -8.06 9.21
C HIS A 366 -17.37 -7.32 8.80
N GLU A 367 -16.84 -7.70 7.65
CA GLU A 367 -15.66 -7.03 7.10
C GLU A 367 -16.01 -5.62 6.64
N GLN A 368 -15.09 -4.68 6.87
CA GLN A 368 -15.16 -3.34 6.28
C GLN A 368 -13.81 -2.94 5.68
N GLY A 369 -13.79 -1.82 4.94
CA GLY A 369 -12.54 -1.28 4.42
C GLY A 369 -11.63 -0.72 5.49
N ARG A 370 -10.50 -0.17 5.04
CA ARG A 370 -9.41 0.30 5.91
C ARG A 370 -8.90 1.69 5.58
N THR A 371 -9.35 2.33 4.51
CA THR A 371 -8.87 3.67 4.16
C THR A 371 -9.94 4.71 4.45
N VAL A 372 -9.57 5.76 5.19
CA VAL A 372 -10.40 6.96 5.36
C VAL A 372 -9.90 8.01 4.38
N TRP A 373 -10.75 8.45 3.45
CA TRP A 373 -10.36 9.36 2.37
C TRP A 373 -10.71 10.80 2.74
N ARG A 374 -9.81 11.73 2.44
CA ARG A 374 -10.02 13.16 2.69
C ARG A 374 -9.24 14.04 1.70
N LEU A 375 -9.68 15.28 1.60
CA LEU A 375 -8.96 16.33 0.91
C LEU A 375 -7.91 16.96 1.83
N PRO A 376 -6.82 17.53 1.29
CA PRO A 376 -5.76 18.16 2.08
C PRO A 376 -6.32 19.34 2.87
N GLY A 377 -5.87 19.50 4.11
CA GLY A 377 -6.29 20.60 4.98
C GLY A 377 -7.70 20.47 5.56
N LEU A 378 -8.50 19.49 5.11
CA LEU A 378 -9.75 19.14 5.77
C LEU A 378 -9.49 18.02 6.79
N ALA A 379 -10.13 18.14 7.96
CA ALA A 379 -10.28 17.00 8.86
C ALA A 379 -11.00 15.87 8.11
N ALA A 380 -10.76 14.62 8.50
CA ALA A 380 -11.66 13.55 8.07
C ALA A 380 -13.09 13.98 8.45
N GLY A 381 -14.05 13.85 7.53
CA GLY A 381 -15.43 14.25 7.77
C GLY A 381 -16.00 13.62 9.06
N GLU A 382 -17.15 14.11 9.51
CA GLU A 382 -17.76 13.61 10.75
C GLU A 382 -17.74 12.07 10.80
N PRO A 383 -17.29 11.47 11.92
CA PRO A 383 -17.23 10.02 12.06
C PRO A 383 -18.58 9.43 11.67
N ALA A 384 -18.57 8.47 10.74
CA ALA A 384 -19.78 7.73 10.43
C ALA A 384 -20.23 7.00 11.70
N VAL A 385 -21.29 7.52 12.33
CA VAL A 385 -21.86 6.92 13.53
C VAL A 385 -22.30 5.51 13.15
N PRO A 386 -21.78 4.45 13.80
CA PRO A 386 -22.24 3.10 13.52
C PRO A 386 -23.76 3.11 13.69
N PRO A 387 -24.54 2.52 12.75
CA PRO A 387 -25.99 2.51 12.85
C PRO A 387 -26.32 2.02 14.26
N SER A 388 -26.93 2.91 15.06
CA SER A 388 -27.15 2.63 16.47
C SER A 388 -27.83 1.27 16.53
N SER A 389 -27.22 0.31 17.22
CA SER A 389 -27.93 -0.90 17.63
C SER A 389 -28.97 -0.46 18.66
N SER A 390 -30.03 0.20 18.17
CA SER A 390 -31.21 0.58 18.92
C SER A 390 -31.97 -0.69 19.25
N ARG A 391 -31.42 -1.42 20.23
CA ARG A 391 -31.99 -2.48 21.06
C ARG A 391 -30.89 -3.00 22.00
N SER A 392 -30.30 -2.11 22.80
CA SER A 392 -29.91 -2.51 24.15
C SER A 392 -31.19 -2.68 24.97
N GLY A 393 -31.94 -3.75 24.69
CA GLY A 393 -32.92 -4.27 25.64
C GLY A 393 -32.13 -4.62 26.89
N GLY A 394 -32.33 -3.85 27.96
CA GLY A 394 -31.63 -4.04 29.21
C GLY A 394 -31.84 -5.46 29.72
N TRP A 395 -30.77 -6.26 29.67
CA TRP A 395 -30.63 -7.42 30.54
C TRP A 395 -30.30 -6.92 31.95
N LYS A 396 -31.33 -6.38 32.62
CA LYS A 396 -31.41 -6.32 34.08
C LYS A 396 -32.31 -7.48 34.50
N GLY A 397 -31.72 -8.58 34.95
CA GLY A 397 -32.45 -9.67 35.57
C GLY A 397 -31.90 -11.04 35.20
N LEU A 398 -30.95 -11.53 36.00
CA LEU A 398 -30.92 -12.88 36.59
C LEU A 398 -29.53 -13.15 37.18
N LEU A 399 -29.22 -12.51 38.32
CA LEU A 399 -28.26 -13.04 39.29
C LEU A 399 -28.81 -12.73 40.68
N GLY A 400 -29.76 -13.56 41.09
CA GLY A 400 -30.23 -13.70 42.46
C GLY A 400 -30.63 -15.17 42.64
N LEU A 401 -30.21 -15.76 43.77
CA LEU A 401 -30.34 -17.17 44.20
C LEU A 401 -29.21 -18.08 43.67
N GLY A 402 -28.42 -18.81 44.47
CA GLY A 402 -28.28 -19.02 45.91
C GLY A 402 -26.82 -19.49 46.17
N GLY A 403 -26.24 -19.48 47.36
CA GLY A 403 -26.86 -19.89 48.61
C GLY A 403 -26.72 -21.40 48.83
N LEU A 404 -25.47 -21.90 48.89
CA LEU A 404 -24.96 -22.95 49.79
C LEU A 404 -23.46 -23.15 49.56
#